data_AF-A0A2D4S732-F1
#
_entry.id   AF-A0A2D4S732-F1
#
_cell.length_a   1.000
_cell.length_b   1.000
_cell.length_c   1.000
_cell.angle_alpha   90.00
_cell.angle_beta   90.00
_cell.angle_gamma   90.00
#
_symmetry.space_group_name_H-M   'P 1'
#
loop_
_entity.id
_entity.type
_entity.pdbx_description
1 polymer ?
#
loop_
_entity_poly.entity_id
_entity_poly.type
_entity_poly.pdbx_seq_one_letter_code
_entity_poly.pdbx_strand_id
1 'polypeptide(L)'
;MAIIVTKDMQVKILSIIFLILLLGFISSKHLNLHSKTLSLGGSESQAWSQPNNISQQYPTLISRDNWSLSFTQIEGIIKSIKSDSNHNLIINADLTEKLPQVLFYLNNDPESMQWQRLEFLLSKSLGRRVGTTFYGLVNQYYYYKKEAIEYSNKIKLAQYANKKALLEDHVSVLERLQARHFTKQIAVKLFNKKNKTTHYLNSIRIINMDKTLNNNEKKERLSILSKDYKHSLSQR
;
A
#
# COMPACT_ATOMS: atom_id res chain seq x y z
N MET A 1 58.21 38.84 -34.62
CA MET A 1 58.62 38.78 -33.21
C MET A 1 58.57 37.33 -32.76
N ALA A 2 59.72 36.72 -32.48
CA ALA A 2 59.79 35.34 -31.98
C ALA A 2 59.68 35.36 -30.45
N ILE A 3 58.68 34.68 -29.88
CA ILE A 3 58.53 34.53 -28.43
C ILE A 3 59.48 33.42 -27.99
N ILE A 4 60.54 33.78 -27.26
CA ILE A 4 61.48 32.83 -26.67
C ILE A 4 60.80 32.20 -25.44
N VAL A 5 60.27 30.99 -25.61
CA VAL A 5 59.68 30.21 -24.51
C VAL A 5 60.81 29.60 -23.70
N THR A 6 61.00 30.05 -22.46
CA THR A 6 62.00 29.48 -21.54
C THR A 6 61.58 28.07 -21.11
N LYS A 7 62.55 27.20 -20.82
CA LYS A 7 62.32 25.79 -20.43
C LYS A 7 61.32 25.66 -19.27
N ASP A 8 61.34 26.62 -18.34
CA ASP A 8 60.42 26.68 -17.19
C ASP A 8 58.96 27.00 -17.61
N MET A 9 58.80 27.80 -18.66
CA MET A 9 57.49 28.12 -19.24
C MET A 9 56.90 26.93 -20.00
N GLN A 10 57.73 26.10 -20.65
CA GLN A 10 57.29 24.85 -21.29
C GLN A 10 56.76 23.84 -20.27
N VAL A 11 57.44 23.69 -19.12
CA VAL A 11 57.00 22.77 -18.04
C VAL A 11 55.66 23.20 -17.45
N LYS A 12 55.45 24.51 -17.25
CA LYS A 12 54.17 25.05 -16.76
C LYS A 12 53.03 24.82 -17.76
N ILE A 13 53.29 25.01 -19.06
CA ILE A 13 52.30 24.74 -20.12
C ILE A 13 51.94 23.24 -20.16
N LEU A 14 52.93 22.35 -20.11
CA LEU A 14 52.70 20.90 -20.04
C LEU A 14 51.89 20.48 -18.80
N SER A 15 52.19 21.07 -17.65
CA SER A 15 51.46 20.80 -16.40
C SER A 15 50.00 21.26 -16.48
N ILE A 16 49.72 22.40 -17.11
CA ILE A 16 48.36 22.91 -17.30
C ILE A 16 47.58 22.02 -18.28
N ILE A 17 48.20 21.60 -19.39
CA ILE A 17 47.59 20.67 -20.35
C ILE A 17 47.25 19.34 -19.66
N PHE A 18 48.15 18.81 -18.84
CA PHE A 18 47.90 17.58 -18.10
C PHE A 18 46.75 17.73 -17.10
N LEU A 19 46.67 18.86 -16.39
CA LEU A 19 45.58 19.16 -15.45
C LEU A 19 44.23 19.23 -16.18
N ILE A 20 44.17 19.88 -17.34
CA ILE A 20 42.95 19.99 -18.16
C ILE A 20 42.50 18.61 -18.65
N LEU A 21 43.44 17.76 -19.10
CA LEU A 21 43.13 16.39 -19.52
C LEU A 21 42.62 15.54 -18.34
N LEU A 22 43.21 15.70 -17.16
CA LEU A 22 42.80 14.99 -15.95
C LEU A 22 41.40 15.42 -15.48
N LEU A 23 41.12 16.72 -15.49
CA LEU A 23 39.78 17.27 -15.19
C LEU A 23 38.73 16.84 -16.22
N GLY A 24 39.10 16.77 -17.51
CA GLY A 24 38.25 16.25 -18.58
C GLY A 24 37.96 14.75 -18.40
N PHE A 25 38.96 13.95 -18.00
CA PHE A 25 38.79 12.54 -17.71
C PHE A 25 37.90 12.30 -16.49
N ILE A 26 38.11 13.04 -15.39
CA ILE A 26 37.27 12.95 -14.19
C ILE A 26 35.83 13.38 -14.51
N SER A 27 35.64 14.49 -15.24
CA SER A 27 34.31 14.94 -15.65
C SER A 27 33.63 13.93 -16.57
N SER A 28 34.37 13.31 -17.50
CA SER A 28 33.85 12.23 -18.36
C SER A 28 33.44 11.01 -17.55
N LYS A 29 34.26 10.58 -16.57
CA LYS A 29 33.92 9.46 -15.68
C LYS A 29 32.74 9.78 -14.76
N HIS A 30 32.66 10.99 -14.23
CA HIS A 30 31.54 11.47 -13.41
C HIS A 30 30.23 11.54 -14.22
N LEU A 31 30.29 12.08 -15.44
CA LEU A 31 29.16 12.09 -16.37
C LEU A 31 28.76 10.67 -16.78
N ASN A 32 29.69 9.73 -16.95
CA ASN A 32 29.40 8.32 -17.26
C ASN A 32 28.79 7.58 -16.04
N LEU A 33 29.17 7.97 -14.83
CA LEU A 33 28.56 7.48 -13.59
C LEU A 33 27.11 7.99 -13.43
N HIS A 34 26.83 9.24 -13.77
CA HIS A 34 25.49 9.82 -13.68
C HIS A 34 24.61 9.59 -14.90
N SER A 35 25.16 9.38 -16.11
CA SER A 35 24.37 9.06 -17.31
C SER A 35 23.72 7.69 -17.22
N LYS A 36 24.22 6.78 -16.37
CA LYS A 36 23.57 5.51 -16.03
C LYS A 36 22.31 5.65 -15.17
N THR A 37 21.99 6.84 -14.67
CA THR A 37 20.79 7.07 -13.84
C THR A 37 19.62 7.75 -14.56
N LEU A 38 19.75 8.03 -15.86
CA LEU A 38 18.72 8.75 -16.64
C LEU A 38 18.34 8.03 -17.96
N SER A 39 18.33 6.70 -17.95
CA SER A 39 17.65 5.88 -18.97
C SER A 39 16.51 5.10 -18.30
N LEU A 40 15.37 5.77 -18.16
CA LEU A 40 14.06 5.12 -18.17
C LEU A 40 13.79 4.71 -19.62
N GLY A 41 14.34 3.57 -20.05
CA GLY A 41 14.05 3.00 -21.36
C GLY A 41 15.25 2.30 -22.00
N GLY A 42 15.28 0.98 -21.87
CA GLY A 42 15.94 0.05 -22.81
C GLY A 42 17.45 0.17 -22.99
N SER A 43 18.22 -0.56 -22.18
CA SER A 43 19.54 -1.06 -22.60
C SER A 43 19.83 -2.38 -21.90
N GLU A 44 19.91 -3.45 -22.70
CA GLU A 44 20.12 -4.85 -22.33
C GLU A 44 21.51 -5.17 -21.74
N SER A 45 22.06 -4.30 -20.89
CA SER A 45 23.36 -4.57 -20.21
C SER A 45 23.21 -5.03 -18.76
N GLN A 46 22.25 -5.94 -18.56
CA GLN A 46 22.16 -7.02 -17.57
C GLN A 46 20.69 -7.45 -17.59
N ALA A 47 20.28 -8.13 -18.66
CA ALA A 47 19.01 -8.83 -18.67
C ALA A 47 19.03 -9.77 -17.45
N TRP A 48 18.20 -9.46 -16.46
CA TRP A 48 18.01 -10.33 -15.32
C TRP A 48 17.71 -11.73 -15.85
N SER A 49 18.52 -12.71 -15.47
CA SER A 49 18.34 -14.11 -15.85
C SER A 49 17.94 -14.89 -14.61
N GLN A 50 16.89 -15.71 -14.74
CA GLN A 50 16.38 -16.49 -13.63
C GLN A 50 17.42 -17.54 -13.22
N PRO A 51 17.86 -17.56 -11.95
CA PRO A 51 18.76 -18.59 -11.46
C PRO A 51 18.14 -19.99 -11.58
N ASN A 52 18.91 -20.97 -12.09
CA ASN A 52 18.43 -22.33 -12.33
C ASN A 52 17.86 -23.02 -11.08
N ASN A 53 18.35 -22.66 -9.89
CA ASN A 53 17.90 -23.23 -8.62
C ASN A 53 16.46 -22.85 -8.24
N ILE A 54 15.87 -21.82 -8.86
CA ILE A 54 14.47 -21.44 -8.62
C ILE A 54 13.53 -21.81 -9.78
N SER A 55 14.07 -22.30 -10.89
CA SER A 55 13.29 -22.64 -12.10
C SER A 55 12.35 -23.82 -11.92
N GLN A 56 12.61 -24.72 -10.95
CA GLN A 56 11.66 -25.77 -10.58
C GLN A 56 10.44 -25.22 -9.84
N GLN A 57 10.62 -24.19 -9.02
CA GLN A 57 9.54 -23.56 -8.26
C GLN A 57 8.79 -22.50 -9.08
N TYR A 58 9.47 -21.87 -10.04
CA TYR A 58 8.91 -20.86 -10.95
C TYR A 58 9.20 -21.25 -12.40
N PRO A 59 8.41 -22.19 -12.98
CA PRO A 59 8.63 -22.70 -14.33
C PRO A 59 8.40 -21.65 -15.42
N THR A 60 7.56 -20.65 -15.14
CA THR A 60 7.44 -19.45 -15.97
C THR A 60 8.53 -18.45 -15.60
N LEU A 61 9.27 -17.98 -16.60
CA LEU A 61 10.36 -17.02 -16.42
C LEU A 61 9.84 -15.73 -15.78
N ILE A 62 10.47 -15.31 -14.68
CA ILE A 62 10.15 -14.05 -13.99
C ILE A 62 10.58 -12.89 -14.88
N SER A 63 9.62 -12.28 -15.56
CA SER A 63 9.86 -11.11 -16.41
C SER A 63 8.76 -10.09 -16.19
N ARG A 64 8.97 -8.83 -16.61
CA ARG A 64 7.94 -7.79 -16.51
C ARG A 64 6.63 -8.22 -17.19
N ASP A 65 6.72 -8.97 -18.28
CA ASP A 65 5.57 -9.39 -19.09
C ASP A 65 4.81 -10.58 -18.47
N ASN A 66 5.51 -11.44 -17.71
CA ASN A 66 4.93 -12.62 -17.04
C ASN A 66 4.66 -12.40 -15.54
N TRP A 67 5.00 -11.20 -15.03
CA TRP A 67 4.93 -10.85 -13.61
C TRP A 67 3.92 -9.73 -13.41
N SER A 68 2.65 -10.13 -13.35
CA SER A 68 1.49 -9.25 -13.14
C SER A 68 1.40 -8.61 -11.75
N LEU A 69 2.35 -8.89 -10.85
CA LEU A 69 2.42 -8.31 -9.51
C LEU A 69 3.30 -7.05 -9.52
N SER A 70 2.74 -5.92 -9.10
CA SER A 70 3.48 -4.66 -8.95
C SER A 70 4.41 -4.67 -7.73
N PHE A 71 5.59 -5.28 -7.88
CA PHE A 71 6.56 -5.47 -6.79
C PHE A 71 6.96 -4.16 -6.13
N THR A 72 7.35 -3.15 -6.93
CA THR A 72 7.87 -1.87 -6.42
C THR A 72 6.84 -1.16 -5.54
N GLN A 73 5.58 -1.18 -5.95
CA GLN A 73 4.48 -0.53 -5.25
C GLN A 73 4.15 -1.27 -3.95
N ILE A 74 4.10 -2.60 -4.01
CA ILE A 74 3.90 -3.43 -2.81
C ILE A 74 5.07 -3.25 -1.84
N GLU A 75 6.31 -3.15 -2.30
CA GLU A 75 7.47 -2.90 -1.45
C GLU A 75 7.37 -1.55 -0.72
N GLY A 76 6.87 -0.51 -1.41
CA GLY A 76 6.57 0.78 -0.78
C GLY A 76 5.58 0.63 0.40
N ILE A 77 4.54 -0.18 0.22
CA ILE A 77 3.58 -0.49 1.30
C ILE A 77 4.28 -1.26 2.42
N ILE A 78 5.07 -2.29 2.07
CA ILE A 78 5.79 -3.13 3.02
C ILE A 78 6.69 -2.31 3.94
N LYS A 79 7.45 -1.37 3.39
CA LYS A 79 8.34 -0.48 4.17
C LYS A 79 7.62 0.32 5.24
N SER A 80 6.32 0.54 5.07
CA SER A 80 5.50 1.27 6.03
C SER A 80 4.85 0.37 7.10
N ILE A 81 5.01 -0.95 7.02
CA ILE A 81 4.45 -1.90 7.98
C ILE A 81 5.28 -1.88 9.27
N LYS A 82 4.60 -1.74 10.41
CA LYS A 82 5.24 -1.62 11.72
C LYS A 82 5.26 -2.97 12.44
N SER A 83 6.36 -3.22 13.14
CA SER A 83 6.51 -4.35 14.07
C SER A 83 6.78 -3.84 15.49
N ASP A 84 6.38 -4.61 16.50
CA ASP A 84 6.68 -4.33 17.89
C ASP A 84 8.13 -4.69 18.25
N SER A 85 8.54 -4.44 19.51
CA SER A 85 9.88 -4.78 20.02
C SER A 85 10.20 -6.29 19.96
N ASN A 86 9.17 -7.13 19.91
CA ASN A 86 9.28 -8.59 19.81
C ASN A 86 9.23 -9.07 18.35
N HIS A 87 9.34 -8.17 17.38
CA HIS A 87 9.26 -8.45 15.94
C HIS A 87 7.94 -9.13 15.54
N ASN A 88 6.84 -8.77 16.21
CA ASN A 88 5.49 -9.14 15.78
C ASN A 88 4.85 -8.01 14.99
N LEU A 89 3.98 -8.37 14.05
CA LEU A 89 3.18 -7.42 13.30
C LEU A 89 2.27 -6.61 14.23
N ILE A 90 2.33 -5.28 14.16
CA ILE A 90 1.39 -4.42 14.90
C ILE A 90 0.05 -4.39 14.16
N ILE A 91 -0.94 -5.07 14.72
CA ILE A 91 -2.32 -5.09 14.19
C ILE A 91 -3.09 -3.90 14.75
N ASN A 92 -3.44 -2.94 13.89
CA ASN A 92 -4.19 -1.74 14.24
C ASN A 92 -4.93 -1.16 13.01
N ALA A 93 -5.58 -0.02 13.19
CA ALA A 93 -6.32 0.65 12.11
C ALA A 93 -5.44 1.10 10.92
N ASP A 94 -4.16 1.43 11.13
CA ASP A 94 -3.22 1.79 10.05
C ASP A 94 -2.94 0.57 9.15
N LEU A 95 -2.81 -0.62 9.74
CA LEU A 95 -2.65 -1.85 8.98
C LEU A 95 -3.86 -2.11 8.06
N THR A 96 -5.07 -1.82 8.53
CA THR A 96 -6.31 -1.95 7.74
C THR A 96 -6.31 -1.07 6.49
N GLU A 97 -5.62 0.06 6.50
CA GLU A 97 -5.51 0.95 5.34
C GLU A 97 -4.53 0.41 4.29
N LYS A 98 -3.57 -0.44 4.70
CA LYS A 98 -2.58 -1.08 3.80
C LYS A 98 -3.14 -2.32 3.11
N LEU A 99 -4.00 -3.10 3.76
CA LEU A 99 -4.62 -4.31 3.18
C LEU A 99 -5.26 -4.07 1.79
N PRO A 100 -6.13 -3.05 1.59
CA PRO A 100 -6.71 -2.79 0.28
C PRO A 100 -5.68 -2.30 -0.76
N GLN A 101 -4.60 -1.64 -0.34
CA GLN A 101 -3.55 -1.19 -1.26
C GLN A 101 -2.77 -2.37 -1.82
N VAL A 102 -2.45 -3.37 -0.99
CA VAL A 102 -1.80 -4.61 -1.46
C VAL A 102 -2.72 -5.33 -2.46
N LEU A 103 -4.00 -5.48 -2.13
CA LEU A 103 -4.95 -6.13 -3.04
C LEU A 103 -5.12 -5.38 -4.36
N PHE A 104 -5.05 -4.05 -4.35
CA PHE A 104 -5.13 -3.26 -5.58
C PHE A 104 -4.00 -3.63 -6.55
N TYR A 105 -2.78 -3.88 -6.05
CA TYR A 105 -1.64 -4.30 -6.86
C TYR A 105 -1.56 -5.81 -7.12
N LEU A 106 -2.45 -6.60 -6.52
CA LEU A 106 -2.56 -8.04 -6.70
C LEU A 106 -3.57 -8.43 -7.80
N ASN A 107 -4.20 -7.44 -8.44
CA ASN A 107 -5.39 -7.56 -9.30
C ASN A 107 -6.66 -7.97 -8.51
N ASN A 108 -7.84 -7.70 -9.09
CA ASN A 108 -9.12 -7.90 -8.41
C ASN A 108 -9.48 -9.38 -8.19
N ASP A 109 -8.91 -10.29 -8.97
CA ASP A 109 -9.11 -11.74 -8.85
C ASP A 109 -7.78 -12.47 -9.08
N PRO A 110 -6.94 -12.60 -8.04
CA PRO A 110 -5.59 -13.09 -8.24
C PRO A 110 -5.56 -14.59 -8.44
N GLU A 111 -4.79 -15.04 -9.43
CA GLU A 111 -4.50 -16.46 -9.63
C GLU A 111 -3.62 -17.01 -8.50
N SER A 112 -3.63 -18.35 -8.33
CA SER A 112 -2.83 -19.04 -7.30
C SER A 112 -1.35 -18.62 -7.34
N MET A 113 -0.79 -18.44 -8.54
CA MET A 113 0.62 -18.04 -8.68
C MET A 113 0.88 -16.62 -8.15
N GLN A 114 -0.07 -15.69 -8.29
CA GLN A 114 0.07 -14.33 -7.78
C GLN A 114 0.05 -14.31 -6.24
N TRP A 115 -0.79 -15.14 -5.62
CA TRP A 115 -0.82 -15.33 -4.17
C TRP A 115 0.51 -15.89 -3.62
N GLN A 116 1.06 -16.92 -4.25
CA GLN A 116 2.36 -17.49 -3.87
C GLN A 116 3.50 -16.46 -3.99
N ARG A 117 3.49 -15.68 -5.08
CA ARG A 117 4.48 -14.61 -5.30
C ARG A 117 4.35 -13.50 -4.25
N LEU A 118 3.13 -13.13 -3.87
CA LEU A 118 2.89 -12.19 -2.77
C LEU A 118 3.42 -12.74 -1.45
N GLU A 119 3.11 -14.00 -1.10
CA GLU A 119 3.61 -14.62 0.13
C GLU A 119 5.14 -14.63 0.18
N PHE A 120 5.78 -15.00 -0.93
CA PHE A 120 7.24 -14.98 -1.05
C PHE A 120 7.80 -13.57 -0.82
N LEU A 121 7.23 -12.56 -1.49
CA LEU A 121 7.63 -11.17 -1.34
C LEU A 121 7.51 -10.70 0.12
N LEU A 122 6.34 -10.90 0.74
CA LEU A 122 6.10 -10.49 2.12
C LEU A 122 7.07 -11.19 3.09
N SER A 123 7.28 -12.49 2.92
CA SER A 123 8.19 -13.28 3.75
C SER A 123 9.65 -12.88 3.62
N LYS A 124 10.07 -12.46 2.42
CA LYS A 124 11.44 -11.98 2.17
C LYS A 124 11.66 -10.58 2.71
N SER A 125 10.69 -9.68 2.54
CA SER A 125 10.87 -8.28 2.93
C SER A 125 10.61 -7.99 4.41
N LEU A 126 9.70 -8.74 5.06
CA LEU A 126 9.36 -8.55 6.48
C LEU A 126 9.97 -9.61 7.41
N GLY A 127 10.65 -10.60 6.85
CA GLY A 127 11.01 -11.83 7.54
C GLY A 127 9.84 -12.81 7.61
N ARG A 128 10.15 -14.11 7.68
CA ARG A 128 9.16 -15.20 7.51
C ARG A 128 7.95 -15.06 8.44
N ARG A 129 8.16 -14.81 9.73
CA ARG A 129 7.07 -14.75 10.72
C ARG A 129 6.09 -13.59 10.46
N VAL A 130 6.61 -12.37 10.29
CA VAL A 130 5.79 -11.18 10.05
C VAL A 130 5.16 -11.23 8.66
N GLY A 131 5.94 -11.64 7.66
CA GLY A 131 5.49 -11.77 6.28
C GLY A 131 4.35 -12.77 6.12
N THR A 132 4.46 -13.98 6.68
CA THR A 132 3.37 -14.97 6.66
C THR A 132 2.14 -14.47 7.42
N THR A 133 2.31 -13.80 8.55
CA THR A 133 1.18 -13.23 9.31
C THR A 133 0.45 -12.15 8.49
N PHE A 134 1.20 -11.23 7.88
CA PHE A 134 0.62 -10.18 7.06
C PHE A 134 -0.04 -10.73 5.79
N TYR A 135 0.58 -11.71 5.14
CA TYR A 135 -0.01 -12.45 4.02
C TYR A 135 -1.38 -13.05 4.40
N GLY A 136 -1.46 -13.72 5.55
CA GLY A 136 -2.72 -14.26 6.06
C GLY A 136 -3.81 -13.20 6.21
N LEU A 137 -3.47 -12.02 6.72
CA LEU A 137 -4.40 -10.90 6.83
C LEU A 137 -4.84 -10.35 5.47
N VAL A 138 -3.94 -10.25 4.49
CA VAL A 138 -4.29 -9.81 3.12
C VAL A 138 -5.25 -10.80 2.47
N ASN A 139 -5.00 -12.10 2.62
CA ASN A 139 -5.87 -13.15 2.10
C ASN A 139 -7.26 -13.13 2.76
N GLN A 140 -7.32 -13.06 4.09
CA GLN A 140 -8.59 -12.90 4.82
C GLN A 140 -9.34 -11.63 4.40
N TYR A 141 -8.62 -10.52 4.18
CA TYR A 141 -9.21 -9.26 3.73
C TYR A 141 -9.81 -9.35 2.33
N TYR A 142 -9.20 -10.12 1.44
CA TYR A 142 -9.72 -10.34 0.09
C TYR A 142 -11.12 -11.00 0.11
N TYR A 143 -11.28 -12.07 0.87
CA TYR A 143 -12.59 -12.74 1.00
C TYR A 143 -13.61 -11.88 1.75
N TYR A 144 -13.21 -11.26 2.86
CA TYR A 144 -14.04 -10.29 3.57
C TYR A 144 -14.54 -9.17 2.63
N LYS A 145 -13.65 -8.62 1.78
CA LYS A 145 -13.99 -7.52 0.86
C LYS A 145 -15.07 -7.95 -0.14
N LYS A 146 -15.03 -9.18 -0.65
CA LYS A 146 -16.06 -9.70 -1.57
C LYS A 146 -17.44 -9.71 -0.89
N GLU A 147 -17.57 -10.28 0.29
CA GLU A 147 -18.83 -10.31 1.06
C GLU A 147 -19.30 -8.90 1.49
N ALA A 148 -18.37 -8.05 1.91
CA ALA A 148 -18.68 -6.68 2.33
C ALA A 148 -19.20 -5.81 1.16
N ILE A 149 -18.67 -6.00 -0.05
CA ILE A 149 -19.15 -5.32 -1.27
C ILE A 149 -20.56 -5.79 -1.60
N GLU A 150 -20.83 -7.09 -1.55
CA GLU A 150 -22.15 -7.64 -1.79
C GLU A 150 -23.20 -7.03 -0.84
N TYR A 151 -22.89 -7.00 0.46
CA TYR A 151 -23.79 -6.38 1.44
C TYR A 151 -23.96 -4.87 1.19
N SER A 152 -22.89 -4.14 0.88
CA SER A 152 -22.97 -2.72 0.53
C SER A 152 -23.84 -2.47 -0.70
N ASN A 153 -23.76 -3.36 -1.71
CA ASN A 153 -24.59 -3.28 -2.90
C ASN A 153 -26.07 -3.52 -2.57
N LYS A 154 -26.38 -4.45 -1.66
CA LYS A 154 -27.75 -4.66 -1.14
C LYS A 154 -28.33 -3.38 -0.55
N ILE A 155 -27.57 -2.62 0.24
CA ILE A 155 -28.01 -1.32 0.79
C ILE A 155 -28.19 -0.28 -0.32
N LYS A 156 -27.26 -0.23 -1.28
CA LYS A 156 -27.27 0.75 -2.38
C LYS A 156 -28.51 0.59 -3.26
N LEU A 157 -28.86 -0.65 -3.58
CA LEU A 157 -29.97 -1.02 -4.45
C LEU A 157 -31.32 -1.12 -3.71
N ALA A 158 -31.32 -1.07 -2.38
CA ALA A 158 -32.54 -1.14 -1.59
C ALA A 158 -33.48 0.03 -1.84
N GLN A 159 -34.77 -0.29 -1.99
CA GLN A 159 -35.85 0.69 -1.99
C GLN A 159 -35.92 1.41 -0.64
N TYR A 160 -36.45 2.64 -0.65
CA TYR A 160 -36.50 3.52 0.52
C TYR A 160 -37.11 2.85 1.77
N ALA A 161 -38.19 2.09 1.60
CA ALA A 161 -38.87 1.38 2.69
C ALA A 161 -37.95 0.41 3.45
N ASN A 162 -37.07 -0.32 2.73
CA ASN A 162 -36.16 -1.31 3.33
C ASN A 162 -34.79 -0.73 3.66
N LYS A 163 -34.46 0.44 3.09
CA LYS A 163 -33.14 1.06 3.21
C LYS A 163 -32.83 1.50 4.64
N LYS A 164 -33.83 1.98 5.38
CA LYS A 164 -33.65 2.38 6.79
C LYS A 164 -33.20 1.19 7.65
N ALA A 165 -33.95 0.09 7.62
CA ALA A 165 -33.62 -1.13 8.37
C ALA A 165 -32.23 -1.68 8.00
N LEU A 166 -31.89 -1.70 6.71
CA LEU A 166 -30.57 -2.15 6.26
C LEU A 166 -29.41 -1.25 6.73
N LEU A 167 -29.64 0.06 6.88
CA LEU A 167 -28.67 1.01 7.42
C LEU A 167 -28.50 0.84 8.94
N GLU A 168 -29.58 0.53 9.65
CA GLU A 168 -29.59 0.24 11.09
C GLU A 168 -28.79 -1.04 11.39
N ASP A 169 -28.99 -2.09 10.59
CA ASP A 169 -28.29 -3.37 10.75
C ASP A 169 -26.86 -3.37 10.19
N HIS A 170 -26.45 -2.35 9.44
CA HIS A 170 -25.22 -2.39 8.65
C HIS A 170 -23.98 -2.68 9.50
N VAL A 171 -23.84 -2.00 10.64
CA VAL A 171 -22.64 -2.13 11.48
C VAL A 171 -22.57 -3.51 12.12
N SER A 172 -23.70 -4.03 12.62
CA SER A 172 -23.75 -5.37 13.24
C SER A 172 -23.45 -6.48 12.23
N VAL A 173 -23.91 -6.32 10.99
CA VAL A 173 -23.58 -7.23 9.89
C VAL A 173 -22.09 -7.16 9.56
N LEU A 174 -21.51 -5.97 9.42
CA LEU A 174 -20.07 -5.81 9.16
C LEU A 174 -19.21 -6.41 10.27
N GLU A 175 -19.56 -6.17 11.54
CA GLU A 175 -18.82 -6.72 12.69
C GLU A 175 -18.82 -8.25 12.69
N ARG A 176 -19.97 -8.86 12.37
CA ARG A 176 -20.10 -10.32 12.26
C ARG A 176 -19.29 -10.88 11.08
N LEU A 177 -19.30 -10.21 9.93
CA LEU A 177 -18.45 -10.58 8.79
C LEU A 177 -16.96 -10.47 9.13
N GLN A 178 -16.55 -9.36 9.74
CA GLN A 178 -15.16 -9.14 10.15
C GLN A 178 -14.71 -10.19 11.18
N ALA A 179 -15.56 -10.51 12.17
CA ALA A 179 -15.24 -11.52 13.18
C ALA A 179 -15.11 -12.94 12.58
N ARG A 180 -15.87 -13.27 11.54
CA ARG A 180 -15.79 -14.54 10.82
C ARG A 180 -14.43 -14.71 10.12
N HIS A 181 -13.89 -13.64 9.53
CA HIS A 181 -12.64 -13.68 8.76
C HIS A 181 -11.39 -13.48 9.62
N PHE A 182 -11.44 -12.61 10.63
CA PHE A 182 -10.26 -12.18 11.37
C PHE A 182 -10.22 -12.65 12.83
N THR A 183 -11.28 -13.26 13.36
CA THR A 183 -11.59 -13.34 14.81
C THR A 183 -12.02 -11.99 15.41
N LYS A 184 -12.78 -12.04 16.50
CA LYS A 184 -13.31 -10.84 17.17
C LYS A 184 -12.21 -9.87 17.61
N GLN A 185 -11.10 -10.37 18.15
CA GLN A 185 -10.05 -9.52 18.72
C GLN A 185 -9.29 -8.74 17.64
N ILE A 186 -8.88 -9.42 16.56
CA ILE A 186 -8.19 -8.78 15.43
C ILE A 186 -9.15 -7.86 14.68
N ALA A 187 -10.40 -8.28 14.47
CA ALA A 187 -11.42 -7.45 13.84
C ALA A 187 -11.60 -6.10 14.55
N VAL A 188 -11.66 -6.09 15.88
CA VAL A 188 -11.74 -4.85 16.66
C VAL A 188 -10.52 -3.97 16.43
N LYS A 189 -9.31 -4.54 16.49
CA LYS A 189 -8.06 -3.77 16.27
C LYS A 189 -8.00 -3.15 14.86
N LEU A 190 -8.46 -3.89 13.85
CA LEU A 190 -8.43 -3.46 12.46
C LEU A 190 -9.56 -2.46 12.13
N PHE A 191 -10.79 -2.74 12.55
CA PHE A 191 -11.98 -2.10 11.97
C PHE A 191 -12.75 -1.20 12.93
N ASN A 192 -12.50 -1.19 14.25
CA ASN A 192 -13.31 -0.43 15.21
C ASN A 192 -13.46 1.06 14.83
N LYS A 193 -12.35 1.72 14.43
CA LYS A 193 -12.40 3.11 13.96
C LYS A 193 -13.34 3.26 12.76
N LYS A 194 -13.18 2.40 11.75
CA LYS A 194 -13.98 2.42 10.53
C LYS A 194 -15.45 2.12 10.83
N ASN A 195 -15.74 1.15 11.68
CA ASN A 195 -17.11 0.79 12.09
C ASN A 195 -17.80 1.95 12.82
N LYS A 196 -17.11 2.63 13.74
CA LYS A 196 -17.62 3.85 14.40
C LYS A 196 -17.93 4.96 13.39
N THR A 197 -17.04 5.19 12.43
CA THR A 197 -17.29 6.16 11.35
C THR A 197 -18.47 5.75 10.47
N THR A 198 -18.57 4.48 10.08
CA THR A 198 -19.68 3.96 9.30
C THR A 198 -21.01 4.08 10.06
N HIS A 199 -21.02 3.75 11.35
CA HIS A 199 -22.18 3.93 12.22
C HIS A 199 -22.65 5.38 12.21
N TYR A 200 -21.73 6.32 12.50
CA TYR A 200 -22.01 7.75 12.50
C TYR A 200 -22.63 8.24 11.17
N LEU A 201 -22.02 7.88 10.03
CA LEU A 201 -22.51 8.28 8.72
C LEU A 201 -23.88 7.67 8.38
N ASN A 202 -24.14 6.43 8.81
CA ASN A 202 -25.45 5.80 8.63
C ASN A 202 -26.51 6.45 9.53
N SER A 203 -26.17 6.77 10.78
CA SER A 203 -27.07 7.46 11.71
C SER A 203 -27.49 8.83 11.17
N ILE A 204 -26.58 9.60 10.55
CA ILE A 204 -26.93 10.85 9.86
C ILE A 204 -27.99 10.60 8.77
N ARG A 205 -27.78 9.57 7.94
CA ARG A 205 -28.72 9.22 6.86
C ARG A 205 -30.08 8.83 7.43
N ILE A 206 -30.11 8.03 8.49
CA ILE A 206 -31.34 7.58 9.15
C ILE A 206 -32.12 8.78 9.72
N ILE A 207 -31.45 9.71 10.42
CA ILE A 207 -32.08 10.93 10.95
C ILE A 207 -32.68 11.76 9.82
N ASN A 208 -31.98 11.92 8.70
CA ASN A 208 -32.47 12.69 7.56
C ASN A 208 -33.66 12.01 6.86
N MET A 209 -33.67 10.68 6.81
CA MET A 209 -34.77 9.88 6.29
C MET A 209 -36.00 9.86 7.22
N ASP A 210 -35.85 10.20 8.50
CA ASP A 210 -36.97 10.18 9.42
C ASP A 210 -37.97 11.30 9.11
N LYS A 211 -39.20 10.92 8.76
CA LYS A 211 -40.29 11.84 8.43
C LYS A 211 -41.05 12.30 9.67
N THR A 212 -40.88 11.63 10.82
CA THR A 212 -41.54 12.03 12.06
C THR A 212 -40.84 13.19 12.75
N LEU A 213 -39.62 13.54 12.30
CA LEU A 213 -38.82 14.62 12.86
C LEU A 213 -38.95 15.90 12.05
N ASN A 214 -39.18 17.01 12.75
CA ASN A 214 -39.07 18.35 12.19
C ASN A 214 -37.59 18.80 12.09
N ASN A 215 -37.35 19.95 11.46
CA ASN A 215 -36.00 20.45 11.20
C ASN A 215 -35.20 20.75 12.49
N ASN A 216 -35.88 21.23 13.55
CA ASN A 216 -35.22 21.53 14.82
C ASN A 216 -34.80 20.25 15.53
N GLU A 217 -35.67 19.25 15.57
CA GLU A 217 -35.38 17.93 16.15
C GLU A 217 -34.24 17.22 15.40
N LYS A 218 -34.22 17.32 14.06
CA LYS A 218 -33.10 16.78 13.26
C LYS A 218 -31.78 17.47 13.62
N LYS A 219 -31.78 18.81 13.73
CA LYS A 219 -30.58 19.57 14.09
C LYS A 219 -30.06 19.19 15.48
N GLU A 220 -30.96 19.04 16.44
CA GLU A 220 -30.61 18.61 17.80
C GLU A 220 -30.00 17.20 17.81
N ARG A 221 -30.67 16.22 17.19
CA ARG A 221 -30.16 14.84 17.12
C ARG A 221 -28.82 14.75 16.41
N LEU A 222 -28.61 15.51 15.33
CA LEU A 222 -27.32 15.57 14.63
C LEU A 222 -26.21 16.19 15.49
N SER A 223 -26.53 17.18 16.32
CA SER A 223 -25.59 17.79 17.26
C SER A 223 -25.12 16.79 18.32
N ILE A 224 -26.07 16.07 18.94
CA ILE A 224 -25.79 15.01 19.93
C ILE A 224 -24.92 13.92 19.28
N LEU A 225 -25.35 13.41 18.12
CA LEU A 225 -24.64 12.36 17.38
C LEU A 225 -23.19 12.75 17.06
N SER A 226 -22.94 14.01 16.68
CA SER A 226 -21.59 14.53 16.41
C SER A 226 -20.71 14.55 17.67
N LYS A 227 -21.28 14.94 18.81
CA LYS A 227 -20.60 14.93 20.11
C LYS A 227 -20.22 13.50 20.53
N ASP A 228 -21.16 12.56 20.43
CA ASP A 228 -20.94 11.15 20.78
C ASP A 228 -19.87 10.51 19.91
N TYR A 229 -19.90 10.78 18.59
CA TYR A 229 -18.88 10.28 17.68
C TYR A 229 -17.48 10.80 18.03
N LYS A 230 -17.33 12.11 18.30
CA LYS A 230 -16.06 12.70 18.73
C LYS A 230 -15.54 12.04 20.02
N HIS A 231 -16.40 11.87 21.02
CA HIS A 231 -16.05 11.20 22.26
C HIS A 231 -15.62 9.74 22.04
N SER A 232 -16.31 9.03 21.15
CA SER A 232 -15.98 7.63 20.82
C SER A 232 -14.61 7.46 20.16
N LEU A 233 -14.06 8.51 19.54
CA LEU A 233 -12.74 8.49 18.91
C LEU A 233 -11.60 8.90 19.87
N SER A 234 -11.90 9.68 20.92
CA SER A 234 -10.92 10.21 21.87
C SER A 234 -10.54 9.26 23.00
N GLN A 235 -11.27 8.15 23.21
CA GLN A 235 -10.93 7.12 24.21
C GLN A 235 -9.76 6.22 23.74
N ARG A 236 -8.63 6.81 23.36
CA ARG A 236 -7.43 6.11 22.90
C ARG A 236 -6.28 6.26 23.89
#